data_AF-A0A559V158-F1
#
_entry.id   AF-A0A559V158-F1
#
_cell.length_a   1.000
_cell.length_b   1.000
_cell.length_c   1.000
_cell.angle_alpha   90.00
_cell.angle_beta   90.00
_cell.angle_gamma   90.00
#
_symmetry.space_group_name_H-M   'P 1'
#
loop_
_entity.id
_entity.type
_entity.pdbx_description
1 polymer ?
#
loop_
_entity_poly.entity_id
_entity_poly.type
_entity_poly.pdbx_seq_one_letter_code
_entity_poly.pdbx_strand_id
1 'polypeptide(L)'
;MAGTDNEAVAAADEALYVLTAVLLTPAQFPSVLGDDYPEACAALDLAPRADGYGLVLGQDGEGARWTVVIDDVSLVAVAIASWDCGMEYELSPDERTVVTALPGWPLAVAVAAPGVPAPHDPGPEVVEGPALTPPDTSSWGPAQRRLGADEIALQWAVWREQIGDGYVPSSGERPETEEAGADGEETAPKGGHQGVRRVLAEARAYVGSPPPLGRVRSSFAPGGARTLRADGPGWSMVARTDDIAFVLLDDEPGEVLPVGRGPELPGLLEALDKMAVRPS
;
A
#
# COMPACT_ATOMS: atom_id res chain seq x y z
N MET A 1 -15.70 -48.55 -18.01
CA MET A 1 -14.58 -47.58 -17.91
C MET A 1 -15.07 -46.25 -18.46
N ALA A 2 -15.92 -45.54 -17.71
CA ALA A 2 -16.52 -44.26 -18.11
C ALA A 2 -16.98 -43.51 -16.84
N GLY A 3 -16.05 -43.37 -15.87
CA GLY A 3 -16.32 -42.76 -14.57
C GLY A 3 -15.24 -41.79 -14.11
N THR A 4 -14.02 -41.88 -14.65
CA THR A 4 -12.89 -41.03 -14.28
C THR A 4 -12.92 -39.66 -14.97
N ASP A 5 -13.49 -39.57 -16.17
CA ASP A 5 -13.48 -38.32 -16.94
C ASP A 5 -14.52 -37.31 -16.41
N ASN A 6 -15.62 -37.77 -15.81
CA ASN A 6 -16.64 -36.86 -15.25
C ASN A 6 -16.25 -36.31 -13.87
N GLU A 7 -15.53 -37.07 -13.05
CA GLU A 7 -14.96 -36.59 -11.78
C GLU A 7 -13.77 -35.64 -12.01
N ALA A 8 -12.91 -35.92 -12.99
CA ALA A 8 -11.77 -35.05 -13.31
C ALA A 8 -12.19 -33.71 -13.94
N VAL A 9 -13.28 -33.69 -14.72
CA VAL A 9 -13.83 -32.45 -15.30
C VAL A 9 -14.63 -31.67 -14.25
N ALA A 10 -15.41 -32.34 -13.39
CA ALA A 10 -16.12 -31.68 -12.28
C ALA A 10 -15.17 -31.06 -11.24
N ALA A 11 -14.04 -31.72 -10.94
CA ALA A 11 -13.01 -31.17 -10.05
C ALA A 11 -12.27 -29.97 -10.66
N ALA A 12 -12.23 -29.87 -12.00
CA ALA A 12 -11.64 -28.71 -12.69
C ALA A 12 -12.62 -27.51 -12.73
N ASP A 13 -13.93 -27.76 -12.81
CA ASP A 13 -14.96 -26.71 -12.74
C ASP A 13 -15.03 -26.06 -11.33
N GLU A 14 -14.73 -26.82 -10.27
CA GLU A 14 -14.64 -26.30 -8.89
C GLU A 14 -13.23 -25.77 -8.52
N ALA A 15 -12.23 -25.93 -9.38
CA ALA A 15 -10.86 -25.51 -9.10
C ALA A 15 -10.66 -24.01 -9.35
N LEU A 16 -10.06 -23.32 -8.37
CA LEU A 16 -9.63 -21.94 -8.53
C LEU A 16 -8.32 -21.88 -9.32
N TYR A 17 -8.37 -21.29 -10.51
CA TYR A 17 -7.20 -20.89 -11.28
C TYR A 17 -6.57 -19.64 -10.66
N VAL A 18 -5.47 -19.84 -9.93
CA VAL A 18 -4.73 -18.77 -9.26
C VAL A 18 -4.07 -17.84 -10.27
N LEU A 19 -4.37 -16.54 -10.19
CA LEU A 19 -3.75 -15.50 -11.02
C LEU A 19 -2.67 -14.74 -10.27
N THR A 20 -2.92 -14.43 -9.00
CA THR A 20 -1.97 -13.73 -8.14
C THR A 20 -2.29 -13.97 -6.67
N ALA A 21 -1.34 -13.65 -5.80
CA ALA A 21 -1.54 -13.66 -4.37
C ALA A 21 -0.86 -12.46 -3.72
N VAL A 22 -1.44 -11.98 -2.62
CA VAL A 22 -0.89 -10.86 -1.84
C VAL A 22 -1.00 -11.14 -0.35
N LEU A 23 -0.11 -10.52 0.41
CA LEU A 23 -0.18 -10.56 1.88
C LEU A 23 -1.12 -9.47 2.38
N LEU A 24 -1.91 -9.79 3.40
CA LEU A 24 -2.72 -8.86 4.19
C LEU A 24 -2.33 -9.06 5.66
N THR A 25 -1.23 -8.43 6.07
CA THR A 25 -0.62 -8.58 7.38
C THR A 25 -0.37 -7.22 8.04
N PRO A 26 -0.14 -7.17 9.37
CA PRO A 26 0.24 -5.94 10.05
C PRO A 26 1.47 -5.21 9.46
N ALA A 27 2.40 -5.95 8.84
CA ALA A 27 3.62 -5.38 8.26
C ALA A 27 3.50 -5.05 6.77
N GLN A 28 2.63 -5.77 6.05
CA GLN A 28 2.52 -5.69 4.59
C GLN A 28 1.08 -5.99 4.15
N PHE A 29 0.49 -5.05 3.43
CA PHE A 29 -0.82 -5.16 2.80
C PHE A 29 -0.90 -4.23 1.59
N PRO A 30 -1.83 -4.44 0.64
CA PRO A 30 -2.02 -3.56 -0.50
C PRO A 30 -2.53 -2.20 -0.02
N SER A 31 -1.71 -1.15 -0.16
CA SER A 31 -2.03 0.17 0.41
C SER A 31 -3.32 0.75 -0.16
N VAL A 32 -3.75 0.39 -1.37
CA VAL A 32 -5.04 0.83 -1.91
C VAL A 32 -6.22 0.54 -0.97
N LEU A 33 -6.15 -0.54 -0.19
CA LEU A 33 -7.24 -1.01 0.68
C LEU A 33 -7.42 -0.20 1.97
N GLY A 34 -6.41 0.55 2.43
CA GLY A 34 -6.53 1.31 3.68
C GLY A 34 -5.26 2.06 4.06
N ASP A 35 -5.36 3.00 5.01
CA ASP A 35 -4.20 3.70 5.58
C ASP A 35 -3.46 2.83 6.62
N ASP A 36 -4.10 1.77 7.10
CA ASP A 36 -3.51 0.80 8.03
C ASP A 36 -4.10 -0.60 7.86
N TYR A 37 -3.54 -1.56 8.58
CA TYR A 37 -3.92 -2.96 8.46
C TYR A 37 -5.39 -3.22 8.88
N PRO A 38 -5.88 -2.68 10.01
CA PRO A 38 -7.30 -2.79 10.35
C PRO A 38 -8.26 -2.24 9.29
N GLU A 39 -7.98 -1.08 8.70
CA GLU A 39 -8.79 -0.55 7.59
C GLU A 39 -8.75 -1.47 6.36
N ALA A 40 -7.58 -1.99 6.00
CA ALA A 40 -7.44 -2.92 4.88
C ALA A 40 -8.20 -4.24 5.11
N CYS A 41 -8.25 -4.75 6.34
CA CYS A 41 -9.11 -5.89 6.69
C CYS A 41 -10.60 -5.54 6.60
N ALA A 42 -11.00 -4.37 7.10
CA ALA A 42 -12.39 -3.92 7.05
C ALA A 42 -12.91 -3.75 5.62
N ALA A 43 -12.05 -3.37 4.67
CA ALA A 43 -12.40 -3.31 3.25
C ALA A 43 -12.83 -4.67 2.65
N LEU A 44 -12.51 -5.78 3.33
CA LEU A 44 -12.86 -7.14 2.95
C LEU A 44 -13.85 -7.80 3.94
N ASP A 45 -14.44 -7.02 4.85
CA ASP A 45 -15.27 -7.50 5.97
C ASP A 45 -14.57 -8.56 6.84
N LEU A 46 -13.25 -8.41 7.03
CA LEU A 46 -12.43 -9.28 7.86
C LEU A 46 -12.11 -8.63 9.20
N ALA A 47 -12.14 -9.44 10.27
CA ALA A 47 -11.59 -9.04 11.55
C ALA A 47 -10.03 -9.06 11.49
N PRO A 48 -9.33 -8.03 11.98
CA PRO A 48 -7.86 -8.03 12.00
C PRO A 48 -7.30 -9.15 12.86
N ARG A 49 -6.37 -9.96 12.32
CA ARG A 49 -5.61 -11.00 13.03
C ARG A 49 -4.16 -10.59 13.26
N ALA A 50 -3.55 -11.09 14.33
CA ALA A 50 -2.14 -10.81 14.63
C ALA A 50 -1.20 -11.34 13.53
N ASP A 51 -1.46 -12.54 13.03
CA ASP A 51 -0.62 -13.19 12.01
C ASP A 51 -0.93 -12.68 10.59
N GLY A 52 -2.09 -12.07 10.37
CA GLY A 52 -2.55 -11.64 9.06
C GLY A 52 -3.34 -12.70 8.30
N TYR A 53 -3.47 -12.46 6.99
CA TYR A 53 -4.07 -13.34 6.00
C TYR A 53 -3.20 -13.36 4.74
N GLY A 54 -3.28 -14.45 3.99
CA GLY A 54 -2.95 -14.47 2.57
C GLY A 54 -4.22 -14.29 1.74
N LEU A 55 -4.15 -13.50 0.67
CA LEU A 55 -5.23 -13.36 -0.30
C LEU A 55 -4.81 -14.00 -1.60
N VAL A 56 -5.64 -14.89 -2.14
CA VAL A 56 -5.43 -15.54 -3.44
C VAL A 56 -6.53 -15.10 -4.38
N LEU A 57 -6.16 -14.43 -5.46
CA LEU A 57 -7.09 -13.92 -6.46
C LEU A 57 -7.04 -14.85 -7.66
N GLY A 58 -8.20 -15.37 -8.05
CA GLY A 58 -8.30 -16.32 -9.14
C GLY A 58 -9.66 -16.31 -9.85
N GLN A 59 -9.79 -17.21 -10.81
CA GLN A 59 -11.03 -17.50 -11.53
C GLN A 59 -11.44 -18.96 -11.31
N ASP A 60 -12.73 -19.25 -11.29
CA ASP A 60 -13.20 -20.63 -11.48
C ASP A 60 -13.20 -21.02 -12.98
N GLY A 61 -13.60 -22.26 -13.28
CA GLY A 61 -13.67 -22.78 -14.66
C GLY A 61 -14.64 -22.03 -15.57
N GLU A 62 -15.65 -21.36 -15.00
CA GLU A 62 -16.60 -20.54 -15.75
C GLU A 62 -16.09 -19.12 -15.99
N GLY A 63 -15.04 -18.70 -15.27
CA GLY A 63 -14.42 -17.38 -15.37
C GLY A 63 -14.89 -16.40 -14.29
N ALA A 64 -15.70 -16.83 -13.32
CA ALA A 64 -16.12 -15.97 -12.24
C ALA A 64 -14.95 -15.67 -11.31
N ARG A 65 -14.88 -14.43 -10.83
CA ARG A 65 -13.76 -13.91 -10.03
C ARG A 65 -13.96 -14.20 -8.56
N TRP A 66 -12.90 -14.69 -7.91
CA TRP A 66 -12.90 -15.00 -6.48
C TRP A 66 -11.64 -14.51 -5.79
N THR A 67 -11.81 -14.09 -4.54
CA THR A 67 -10.73 -13.81 -3.58
C THR A 67 -10.83 -14.80 -2.44
N VAL A 68 -9.90 -15.76 -2.40
CA VAL A 68 -9.81 -16.75 -1.31
C VAL A 68 -8.91 -16.20 -0.21
N VAL A 69 -9.46 -16.08 0.99
CA VAL A 69 -8.77 -15.59 2.19
C VAL A 69 -8.26 -16.78 2.98
N ILE A 70 -6.96 -16.80 3.27
CA ILE A 70 -6.25 -17.93 3.89
C ILE A 70 -5.58 -17.45 5.16
N ASP A 71 -5.62 -18.24 6.24
CA ASP A 71 -4.92 -17.92 7.49
C ASP A 71 -3.53 -18.56 7.65
N ASP A 72 -3.13 -19.42 6.72
CA ASP A 72 -1.72 -19.79 6.50
C ASP A 72 -1.00 -18.74 5.65
N VAL A 73 -0.52 -17.69 6.31
CA VAL A 73 0.24 -16.60 5.69
C VAL A 73 1.58 -17.07 5.14
N SER A 74 2.18 -18.09 5.77
CA SER A 74 3.50 -18.61 5.37
C SER A 74 3.43 -19.29 4.00
N LEU A 75 2.37 -20.06 3.74
CA LEU A 75 2.12 -20.66 2.43
C LEU A 75 2.10 -19.61 1.32
N VAL A 76 1.34 -18.52 1.52
CA VAL A 76 1.22 -17.44 0.53
C VAL A 76 2.52 -16.66 0.38
N ALA A 77 3.22 -16.37 1.48
CA ALA A 77 4.52 -15.69 1.43
C ALA A 77 5.58 -16.51 0.66
N VAL A 78 5.61 -17.83 0.83
CA VAL A 78 6.50 -18.73 0.08
C VAL A 78 6.18 -18.74 -1.41
N ALA A 79 4.89 -18.75 -1.77
CA ALA A 79 4.47 -18.68 -3.17
C ALA A 79 4.95 -17.38 -3.83
N ILE A 80 4.69 -16.23 -3.20
CA ILE A 80 5.13 -14.91 -3.69
C ILE A 80 6.65 -14.87 -3.84
N ALA A 81 7.40 -15.27 -2.81
CA ALA A 81 8.86 -15.26 -2.86
C ALA A 81 9.42 -16.18 -3.97
N SER A 82 8.75 -17.31 -4.23
CA SER A 82 9.14 -18.22 -5.31
C SER A 82 8.95 -17.58 -6.67
N TRP A 83 7.79 -16.95 -6.91
CA TRP A 83 7.50 -16.25 -8.15
C TRP A 83 8.41 -15.04 -8.38
N ASP A 84 8.71 -14.26 -7.33
CA ASP A 84 9.64 -13.12 -7.39
C ASP A 84 11.07 -13.55 -7.78
N CYS A 85 11.45 -14.77 -7.43
CA CYS A 85 12.72 -15.39 -7.84
C CYS A 85 12.63 -16.10 -9.20
N GLY A 86 11.49 -16.05 -9.89
CA GLY A 86 11.26 -16.70 -11.19
C GLY A 86 11.14 -18.22 -11.12
N MET A 87 10.83 -18.77 -9.95
CA MET A 87 10.59 -20.20 -9.76
C MET A 87 9.10 -20.53 -9.92
N GLU A 88 8.82 -21.73 -10.45
CA GLU A 88 7.46 -22.26 -10.47
C GLU A 88 7.04 -22.68 -9.06
N TYR A 89 5.83 -22.28 -8.66
CA TYR A 89 5.22 -22.70 -7.41
C TYR A 89 3.71 -22.80 -7.61
N GLU A 90 3.14 -23.97 -7.32
CA GLU A 90 1.71 -24.21 -7.36
C GLU A 90 1.10 -23.91 -5.99
N LEU A 91 0.37 -22.79 -5.91
CA LEU A 91 -0.32 -22.40 -4.69
C LEU A 91 -1.66 -23.13 -4.60
N SER A 92 -1.71 -24.17 -3.77
CA SER A 92 -2.92 -24.96 -3.49
C SER A 92 -3.22 -24.91 -1.99
N PRO A 93 -4.13 -24.01 -1.54
CA PRO A 93 -4.51 -23.92 -0.14
C PRO A 93 -5.27 -25.16 0.33
N ASP A 94 -4.98 -25.66 1.54
CA ASP A 94 -5.81 -26.68 2.19
C ASP A 94 -7.16 -26.05 2.58
N GLU A 95 -8.27 -26.76 2.38
CA GLU A 95 -9.62 -26.28 2.73
C GLU A 95 -9.73 -25.82 4.19
N ARG A 96 -8.91 -26.37 5.11
CA ARG A 96 -8.91 -26.00 6.52
C ARG A 96 -8.27 -24.64 6.80
N THR A 97 -7.43 -24.13 5.90
CA THR A 97 -6.78 -22.82 6.05
C THR A 97 -7.57 -21.73 5.34
N VAL A 98 -8.56 -22.09 4.53
CA VAL A 98 -9.50 -21.16 3.89
C VAL A 98 -10.45 -20.62 4.96
N VAL A 99 -10.38 -19.31 5.18
CA VAL A 99 -11.27 -18.57 6.09
C VAL A 99 -12.59 -18.25 5.42
N THR A 100 -12.52 -17.76 4.18
CA THR A 100 -13.70 -17.41 3.37
C THR A 100 -13.30 -17.25 1.90
N ALA A 101 -14.27 -17.41 1.00
CA ALA A 101 -14.15 -17.06 -0.41
C ALA A 101 -15.09 -15.89 -0.70
N LEU A 102 -14.51 -14.76 -1.11
CA LEU A 102 -15.25 -13.53 -1.40
C LEU A 102 -15.43 -13.37 -2.91
N PRO A 103 -16.64 -13.01 -3.39
CA PRO A 103 -16.86 -12.75 -4.81
C PRO A 103 -16.08 -11.53 -5.27
N GLY A 104 -15.53 -11.56 -6.49
CA GLY A 104 -14.78 -10.45 -7.07
C GLY A 104 -13.33 -10.35 -6.59
N TRP A 105 -12.67 -9.25 -6.97
CA TRP A 105 -11.28 -8.96 -6.61
C TRP A 105 -11.16 -7.58 -5.96
N PRO A 106 -10.46 -7.48 -4.82
CA PRO A 106 -10.23 -6.19 -4.16
C PRO A 106 -9.11 -5.38 -4.83
N LEU A 107 -8.40 -5.97 -5.79
CA LEU A 107 -7.30 -5.37 -6.52
C LEU A 107 -7.54 -5.47 -8.02
N ALA A 108 -7.03 -4.50 -8.78
CA ALA A 108 -7.08 -4.53 -10.22
C ALA A 108 -6.14 -5.63 -10.75
N VAL A 109 -6.73 -6.71 -11.28
CA VAL A 109 -5.99 -7.78 -11.97
C VAL A 109 -6.39 -7.74 -13.44
N ALA A 110 -5.40 -7.53 -14.31
CA ALA A 110 -5.63 -7.33 -15.74
C ALA A 110 -5.56 -8.61 -16.58
N VAL A 111 -5.17 -9.73 -15.96
CA VAL A 111 -4.95 -11.02 -16.63
C VAL A 111 -6.11 -11.98 -16.39
N ALA A 112 -6.22 -12.99 -17.25
CA ALA A 112 -7.18 -14.07 -17.14
C ALA A 112 -6.46 -15.43 -17.24
N ALA A 113 -7.05 -16.46 -16.66
CA ALA A 113 -6.54 -17.82 -16.71
C ALA A 113 -6.59 -18.35 -18.16
N PRO A 114 -5.51 -18.97 -18.67
CA PRO A 114 -5.50 -19.52 -20.02
C PRO A 114 -6.58 -20.59 -20.20
N GLY A 115 -7.39 -20.47 -21.26
CA GLY A 115 -8.43 -21.44 -21.60
C GLY A 115 -9.74 -21.29 -20.82
N VAL A 116 -9.85 -20.31 -19.91
CA VAL A 116 -11.05 -19.97 -19.15
C VAL A 116 -11.75 -18.75 -19.78
N PRO A 117 -13.07 -18.59 -19.65
CA PRO A 117 -13.76 -17.38 -20.09
C PRO A 117 -13.23 -16.09 -19.44
N ALA A 118 -13.63 -14.96 -20.01
CA ALA A 118 -13.21 -13.66 -19.51
C ALA A 118 -13.65 -13.43 -18.05
N PRO A 119 -12.80 -12.79 -17.21
CA PRO A 119 -13.14 -12.51 -15.82
C PRO A 119 -14.45 -11.74 -15.68
N HIS A 120 -15.35 -12.24 -14.86
CA HIS A 120 -16.63 -11.58 -14.54
C HIS A 120 -17.04 -11.82 -13.10
N ASP A 121 -17.97 -11.00 -12.58
CA ASP A 121 -18.48 -11.23 -11.22
C ASP A 121 -19.46 -12.41 -11.21
N PRO A 122 -19.40 -13.26 -10.16
CA PRO A 122 -20.37 -14.35 -10.02
C PRO A 122 -21.79 -13.77 -9.91
N GLY A 123 -22.76 -14.50 -10.47
CA GLY A 123 -24.15 -14.07 -10.47
C GLY A 123 -24.78 -14.05 -9.07
N PRO A 124 -25.86 -13.26 -8.86
CA PRO A 124 -26.55 -13.16 -7.57
C PRO A 124 -27.19 -14.48 -7.10
N GLU A 125 -27.34 -15.46 -7.99
CA GLU A 125 -27.75 -16.83 -7.66
C GLU A 125 -26.66 -17.66 -6.97
N VAL A 126 -25.39 -17.25 -7.10
CA VAL A 126 -24.22 -17.96 -6.52
C VAL A 126 -23.81 -17.33 -5.19
N VAL A 127 -23.89 -16.00 -5.07
CA VAL A 127 -23.43 -15.26 -3.89
C VAL A 127 -24.46 -14.27 -3.36
N GLU A 128 -24.53 -14.16 -2.03
CA GLU A 128 -25.29 -13.10 -1.37
C GLU A 128 -24.40 -11.87 -1.17
N GLY A 129 -24.69 -10.79 -1.90
CA GLY A 129 -24.02 -9.50 -1.74
C GLY A 129 -23.20 -9.05 -2.95
N PRO A 130 -22.71 -7.80 -2.95
CA PRO A 130 -21.91 -7.26 -4.04
C PRO A 130 -20.52 -7.92 -4.10
N ALA A 131 -20.04 -8.14 -5.31
CA ALA A 131 -18.66 -8.55 -5.54
C ALA A 131 -17.67 -7.44 -5.13
N LEU A 132 -16.51 -7.84 -4.62
CA LEU A 132 -15.38 -6.98 -4.35
C LEU A 132 -14.98 -6.26 -5.63
N THR A 133 -14.86 -4.95 -5.52
CA THR A 133 -14.41 -4.07 -6.59
C THR A 133 -13.19 -3.31 -6.09
N PRO A 134 -12.12 -3.16 -6.90
CA PRO A 134 -10.97 -2.38 -6.50
C PRO A 134 -11.35 -0.92 -6.20
N PRO A 135 -10.69 -0.27 -5.21
CA PRO A 135 -10.88 1.16 -5.00
C PRO A 135 -10.64 1.96 -6.29
N ASP A 136 -11.42 3.01 -6.52
CA ASP A 136 -11.21 3.90 -7.68
C ASP A 136 -9.90 4.69 -7.51
N THR A 137 -9.02 4.52 -8.48
CA THR A 137 -7.70 5.17 -8.56
C THR A 137 -7.58 6.06 -9.80
N SER A 138 -8.68 6.24 -10.55
CA SER A 138 -8.73 7.12 -11.73
C SER A 138 -8.83 8.60 -11.36
N SER A 139 -9.32 8.90 -10.15
CA SER A 139 -9.43 10.23 -9.60
C SER A 139 -8.57 10.38 -8.34
N TRP A 140 -8.19 11.63 -8.01
CA TRP A 140 -7.46 11.86 -6.77
C TRP A 140 -8.35 11.62 -5.56
N GLY A 141 -7.85 10.80 -4.63
CA GLY A 141 -8.49 10.44 -3.38
C GLY A 141 -7.55 9.55 -2.57
N PRO A 142 -8.00 9.03 -1.41
CA PRO A 142 -7.12 8.30 -0.50
C PRO A 142 -6.40 7.11 -1.14
N ALA A 143 -7.09 6.33 -1.98
CA ALA A 143 -6.48 5.20 -2.70
C ALA A 143 -5.38 5.65 -3.66
N GLN A 144 -5.64 6.70 -4.45
CA GLN A 144 -4.66 7.23 -5.40
C GLN A 144 -3.48 7.92 -4.72
N ARG A 145 -3.71 8.64 -3.61
CA ARG A 145 -2.66 9.22 -2.75
C ARG A 145 -1.73 8.13 -2.24
N ARG A 146 -2.29 7.02 -1.72
CA ARG A 146 -1.51 5.89 -1.21
C ARG A 146 -0.72 5.20 -2.31
N LEU A 147 -1.29 5.02 -3.50
CA LEU A 147 -0.56 4.50 -4.66
C LEU A 147 0.59 5.43 -5.07
N GLY A 148 0.36 6.74 -5.13
CA GLY A 148 1.43 7.70 -5.45
C GLY A 148 2.59 7.62 -4.46
N ALA A 149 2.29 7.41 -3.19
CA ALA A 149 3.31 7.22 -2.16
C ALA A 149 4.04 5.86 -2.29
N ASP A 150 3.34 4.79 -2.64
CA ASP A 150 3.98 3.50 -2.92
C ASP A 150 4.90 3.59 -4.15
N GLU A 151 4.48 4.31 -5.18
CA GLU A 151 5.30 4.58 -6.38
C GLU A 151 6.55 5.39 -6.03
N ILE A 152 6.43 6.41 -5.16
CA ILE A 152 7.58 7.17 -4.66
C ILE A 152 8.54 6.28 -3.88
N ALA A 153 8.03 5.37 -3.06
CA ALA A 153 8.85 4.42 -2.32
C ALA A 153 9.60 3.46 -3.25
N LEU A 154 8.93 2.96 -4.29
CA LEU A 154 9.48 2.05 -5.28
C LEU A 154 10.53 2.74 -6.17
N GLN A 155 10.22 3.94 -6.66
CA GLN A 155 11.07 4.72 -7.57
C GLN A 155 11.85 5.82 -6.84
N TRP A 156 12.27 5.57 -5.59
CA TRP A 156 12.90 6.59 -4.75
C TRP A 156 14.04 7.34 -5.46
N ALA A 157 14.94 6.60 -6.13
CA ALA A 157 16.10 7.18 -6.81
C ALA A 157 15.69 8.18 -7.89
N VAL A 158 14.65 7.86 -8.68
CA VAL A 158 14.13 8.72 -9.75
C VAL A 158 13.52 9.99 -9.17
N TRP A 159 12.70 9.87 -8.13
CA TRP A 159 12.09 11.03 -7.46
C TRP A 159 13.13 11.93 -6.80
N ARG A 160 14.15 11.33 -6.18
CA ARG A 160 15.21 12.07 -5.50
C ARG A 160 16.07 12.89 -6.47
N GLU A 161 16.33 12.35 -7.66
CA GLU A 161 17.10 13.02 -8.72
C GLU A 161 16.41 14.31 -9.20
N GLN A 162 15.08 14.28 -9.36
CA GLN A 162 14.31 15.44 -9.85
C GLN A 162 14.41 16.68 -8.96
N ILE A 163 14.68 16.49 -7.67
CA ILE A 163 14.74 17.55 -6.66
C ILE A 163 16.16 18.07 -6.46
N GLY A 164 17.18 17.31 -6.89
CA GLY A 164 18.60 17.65 -6.80
C GLY A 164 19.20 17.47 -5.41
N ASP A 165 20.47 17.06 -5.33
CA ASP A 165 21.15 16.70 -4.07
C ASP A 165 21.22 17.85 -3.04
N GLY A 166 21.20 19.10 -3.52
CA GLY A 166 21.27 20.32 -2.71
C GLY A 166 19.93 20.91 -2.27
N TYR A 167 18.81 20.17 -2.35
CA TYR A 167 17.51 20.69 -1.91
C TYR A 167 17.52 20.96 -0.40
N VAL A 168 17.64 22.25 -0.07
CA VAL A 168 17.39 22.80 1.25
C VAL A 168 16.06 23.55 1.11
N PRO A 169 14.94 23.06 1.67
CA PRO A 169 13.75 23.90 1.77
C PRO A 169 14.17 25.13 2.57
N SER A 170 13.92 26.33 2.05
CA SER A 170 14.35 27.55 2.72
C SER A 170 13.74 27.61 4.13
N SER A 171 14.51 27.21 5.14
CA SER A 171 14.38 27.74 6.48
C SER A 171 14.78 29.21 6.33
N GLY A 172 13.78 30.09 6.35
CA GLY A 172 13.96 31.49 5.98
C GLY A 172 15.17 32.12 6.65
N GLU A 173 16.17 32.45 5.85
CA GLU A 173 17.19 33.45 6.16
C GLU A 173 17.83 33.93 4.86
N ARG A 174 17.85 35.25 4.72
CA ARG A 174 18.36 36.02 3.58
C ARG A 174 19.79 36.47 3.91
N PRO A 175 20.72 36.60 2.96
CA PRO A 175 21.79 37.58 3.09
C PRO A 175 21.22 38.94 2.66
N GLU A 176 21.19 39.90 3.58
CA GLU A 176 20.91 41.31 3.27
C GLU A 176 22.02 41.91 2.40
N THR A 177 21.63 42.52 1.28
CA THR A 177 22.22 43.75 0.74
C THR A 177 21.21 44.45 -0.19
N GLU A 178 20.82 45.67 0.21
CA GLU A 178 20.40 46.90 -0.54
C GLU A 178 19.42 46.74 -1.75
N GLU A 179 18.33 47.49 -1.94
CA GLU A 179 18.10 48.94 -1.78
C GLU A 179 16.57 49.27 -1.87
N ALA A 180 16.20 50.51 -1.57
CA ALA A 180 14.85 51.01 -1.25
C ALA A 180 13.79 51.09 -2.39
N GLY A 181 12.51 50.99 -2.02
CA GLY A 181 11.34 51.38 -2.83
C GLY A 181 10.00 51.18 -2.07
N ALA A 182 9.17 52.21 -2.02
CA ALA A 182 8.04 52.38 -1.10
C ALA A 182 6.66 51.87 -1.59
N ASP A 183 5.80 51.58 -0.61
CA ASP A 183 4.32 51.55 -0.54
C ASP A 183 3.48 50.53 -1.35
N GLY A 184 2.71 49.69 -0.61
CA GLY A 184 1.48 49.05 -1.08
C GLY A 184 1.11 47.69 -0.45
N GLU A 185 0.38 47.72 0.67
CA GLU A 185 -0.57 46.72 1.23
C GLU A 185 -0.25 45.20 1.24
N GLU A 186 0.02 44.71 2.45
CA GLU A 186 -0.32 43.39 3.04
C GLU A 186 -0.51 42.17 2.13
N THR A 187 0.60 41.54 1.77
CA THR A 187 0.69 40.07 1.78
C THR A 187 1.90 39.65 2.60
N ALA A 188 1.66 39.33 3.87
CA ALA A 188 2.68 38.78 4.77
C ALA A 188 3.36 37.55 4.13
N PRO A 189 4.70 37.45 4.11
CA PRO A 189 5.39 36.25 3.64
C PRO A 189 5.27 35.16 4.71
N LYS A 190 4.36 34.20 4.53
CA LYS A 190 4.17 33.06 5.44
C LYS A 190 5.19 31.97 5.14
N GLY A 191 6.08 31.71 6.10
CA GLY A 191 7.01 30.58 6.06
C GLY A 191 6.33 29.21 6.12
N GLY A 192 6.97 28.21 5.51
CA GLY A 192 6.72 26.76 5.63
C GLY A 192 5.32 26.26 5.23
N HIS A 193 5.25 25.30 4.31
CA HIS A 193 3.99 24.66 3.89
C HIS A 193 3.18 24.19 5.11
N GLN A 194 1.98 24.75 5.33
CA GLN A 194 1.19 24.47 6.54
C GLN A 194 0.80 22.99 6.63
N GLY A 195 0.46 22.37 5.49
CA GLY A 195 0.15 20.94 5.40
C GLY A 195 1.33 20.06 5.84
N VAL A 196 2.55 20.37 5.40
CA VAL A 196 3.76 19.62 5.79
C VAL A 196 3.99 19.72 7.30
N ARG A 197 3.84 20.91 7.89
CA ARG A 197 3.99 21.09 9.35
C ARG A 197 2.96 20.28 10.13
N ARG A 198 1.71 20.22 9.65
CA ARG A 198 0.66 19.36 10.21
C ARG A 198 1.09 17.89 10.18
N VAL A 199 1.51 17.40 9.00
CA VAL A 199 1.94 16.00 8.81
C VAL A 199 3.08 15.63 9.75
N LEU A 200 4.13 16.46 9.85
CA LEU A 200 5.26 16.17 10.75
C LEU A 200 4.86 16.18 12.22
N ALA A 201 3.91 17.03 12.63
CA ALA A 201 3.39 17.04 13.99
C ALA A 201 2.56 15.78 14.29
N GLU A 202 1.70 15.36 13.37
CA GLU A 202 0.90 14.13 13.49
C GLU A 202 1.78 12.87 13.49
N ALA A 203 2.74 12.79 12.56
CA ALA A 203 3.72 11.71 12.53
C ALA A 203 4.56 11.64 13.82
N ARG A 204 4.91 12.80 14.41
CA ARG A 204 5.60 12.84 15.71
C ARG A 204 4.69 12.36 16.85
N ALA A 205 3.38 12.65 16.80
CA ALA A 205 2.42 12.22 17.81
C ALA A 205 2.31 10.68 17.88
N TYR A 206 2.52 9.97 16.77
CA TYR A 206 2.56 8.50 16.74
C TYR A 206 3.57 7.91 17.71
N VAL A 207 4.72 8.57 17.92
CA VAL A 207 5.75 8.08 18.87
C VAL A 207 5.23 8.06 20.32
N GLY A 208 4.38 9.03 20.68
CA GLY A 208 3.78 9.09 22.02
C GLY A 208 2.47 8.31 22.16
N SER A 209 1.70 8.21 21.08
CA SER A 209 0.43 7.48 21.00
C SER A 209 0.44 6.62 19.74
N PRO A 210 0.91 5.37 19.83
CA PRO A 210 1.07 4.50 18.67
C PRO A 210 -0.21 4.37 17.84
N PRO A 211 -0.11 4.48 16.50
CA PRO A 211 -1.25 4.31 15.62
C PRO A 211 -1.63 2.82 15.49
N PRO A 212 -2.77 2.52 14.84
CA PRO A 212 -3.07 1.17 14.38
C PRO A 212 -1.91 0.53 13.61
N LEU A 213 -1.81 -0.80 13.69
CA LEU A 213 -0.75 -1.57 13.04
C LEU A 213 -0.76 -1.32 11.53
N GLY A 214 0.42 -1.29 10.91
CA GLY A 214 0.54 -1.06 9.48
C GLY A 214 0.42 0.40 9.05
N ARG A 215 0.05 1.32 9.95
CA ARG A 215 0.06 2.76 9.65
C ARG A 215 1.47 3.33 9.45
N VAL A 216 2.45 2.72 10.12
CA VAL A 216 3.89 2.99 9.90
C VAL A 216 4.55 1.68 9.49
N ARG A 217 5.14 1.67 8.29
CA ARG A 217 5.80 0.50 7.68
C ARG A 217 7.25 0.85 7.36
N SER A 218 8.14 -0.14 7.49
CA SER A 218 9.57 0.03 7.27
C SER A 218 10.12 -1.12 6.43
N SER A 219 10.70 -0.79 5.27
CA SER A 219 11.34 -1.73 4.37
C SER A 219 12.84 -1.43 4.24
N PHE A 220 13.61 -2.46 3.87
CA PHE A 220 15.04 -2.28 3.66
C PHE A 220 15.29 -1.41 2.42
N ALA A 221 16.26 -0.50 2.52
CA ALA A 221 16.77 0.27 1.40
C ALA A 221 18.28 0.06 1.23
N PRO A 222 18.84 0.26 0.02
CA PRO A 222 20.28 0.19 -0.19
C PRO A 222 21.06 1.16 0.71
N GLY A 223 22.28 0.78 1.10
CA GLY A 223 23.15 1.61 1.95
C GLY A 223 22.91 1.44 3.46
N GLY A 224 22.19 0.41 3.88
CA GLY A 224 21.88 0.16 5.29
C GLY A 224 20.78 1.08 5.86
N ALA A 225 20.18 1.90 5.00
CA ALA A 225 19.04 2.73 5.32
C ALA A 225 17.72 1.95 5.23
N ARG A 226 16.63 2.62 5.61
CA ARG A 226 15.28 2.09 5.48
C ARG A 226 14.38 3.08 4.78
N THR A 227 13.47 2.56 3.96
CA THR A 227 12.36 3.32 3.41
C THR A 227 11.19 3.20 4.38
N LEU A 228 10.73 4.34 4.86
CA LEU A 228 9.61 4.46 5.78
C LEU A 228 8.38 4.94 5.03
N ARG A 229 7.26 4.30 5.33
CA ARG A 229 5.94 4.72 4.90
C ARG A 229 5.11 5.02 6.13
N ALA A 230 4.53 6.21 6.21
CA ALA A 230 3.60 6.58 7.27
C ALA A 230 2.35 7.20 6.66
N ASP A 231 1.19 6.86 7.19
CA ASP A 231 -0.09 7.36 6.72
C ASP A 231 -0.88 8.01 7.85
N GLY A 232 -1.82 8.88 7.50
CA GLY A 232 -2.76 9.47 8.43
C GLY A 232 -3.95 10.08 7.69
N PRO A 233 -4.91 10.65 8.43
CA PRO A 233 -6.13 11.19 7.85
C PRO A 233 -5.81 12.30 6.82
N GLY A 234 -5.97 11.97 5.54
CA GLY A 234 -5.74 12.89 4.43
C GLY A 234 -4.29 13.13 4.03
N TRP A 235 -3.35 12.28 4.48
CA TRP A 235 -1.94 12.42 4.10
C TRP A 235 -1.17 11.11 4.06
N SER A 236 -0.11 11.12 3.27
CA SER A 236 0.83 10.03 3.11
C SER A 236 2.25 10.58 3.11
N MET A 237 3.14 9.97 3.89
CA MET A 237 4.56 10.31 3.95
C MET A 237 5.41 9.11 3.54
N VAL A 238 6.42 9.36 2.72
CA VAL A 238 7.47 8.42 2.33
C VAL A 238 8.80 9.04 2.67
N ALA A 239 9.68 8.31 3.36
CA ALA A 239 10.96 8.86 3.78
C ALA A 239 12.07 7.83 3.72
N ARG A 240 13.31 8.32 3.66
CA ARG A 240 14.50 7.50 3.87
C ARG A 240 15.23 7.95 5.12
N THR A 241 15.59 7.01 5.99
CA THR A 241 16.27 7.30 7.27
C THR A 241 17.59 8.07 7.10
N ASP A 242 18.25 7.91 5.95
CA ASP A 242 19.51 8.55 5.59
C ASP A 242 19.38 9.82 4.73
N ASP A 243 18.16 10.24 4.37
CA ASP A 243 17.94 11.32 3.40
C ASP A 243 16.79 12.25 3.83
N ILE A 244 15.80 12.46 2.94
CA ILE A 244 14.66 13.38 3.07
C ILE A 244 13.33 12.62 3.23
N ALA A 245 12.22 13.35 3.24
CA ALA A 245 10.88 12.79 3.12
C ALA A 245 10.07 13.48 2.00
N PHE A 246 9.04 12.80 1.52
CA PHE A 246 8.01 13.28 0.62
C PHE A 246 6.66 13.17 1.30
N VAL A 247 5.82 14.19 1.14
CA VAL A 247 4.47 14.25 1.69
C VAL A 247 3.48 14.45 0.54
N LEU A 248 2.40 13.68 0.56
CA LEU A 248 1.24 13.82 -0.32
C LEU A 248 0.02 14.12 0.54
N LEU A 249 -0.86 15.01 0.07
CA LEU A 249 -2.02 15.50 0.81
C LEU A 249 -3.29 15.34 -0.03
N ASP A 250 -4.41 15.02 0.61
CA ASP A 250 -5.70 15.00 -0.09
C ASP A 250 -6.12 16.38 -0.58
N ASP A 251 -5.81 17.41 0.21
CA ASP A 251 -6.16 18.80 -0.09
C ASP A 251 -5.28 19.40 -1.22
N GLU A 252 -4.22 18.71 -1.65
CA GLU A 252 -3.32 19.13 -2.73
C GLU A 252 -3.12 18.00 -3.76
N PRO A 253 -4.12 17.79 -4.64
CA PRO A 253 -4.13 16.68 -5.58
C PRO A 253 -2.92 16.63 -6.51
N GLY A 254 -2.23 15.49 -6.53
CA GLY A 254 -1.11 15.24 -7.45
C GLY A 254 0.21 15.92 -7.06
N GLU A 255 0.22 16.73 -6.01
CA GLU A 255 1.43 17.42 -5.55
C GLU A 255 2.26 16.53 -4.62
N VAL A 256 3.58 16.55 -4.84
CA VAL A 256 4.56 15.85 -4.00
C VAL A 256 5.41 16.89 -3.29
N LEU A 257 5.27 16.98 -1.97
CA LEU A 257 5.88 18.03 -1.15
C LEU A 257 7.16 17.50 -0.48
N PRO A 258 8.35 17.90 -0.93
CA PRO A 258 9.60 17.48 -0.31
C PRO A 258 9.88 18.17 1.03
N VAL A 259 10.31 17.37 1.99
CA VAL A 259 10.72 17.76 3.33
C VAL A 259 12.20 17.48 3.49
N GLY A 260 13.00 18.54 3.53
CA GLY A 260 14.44 18.44 3.73
C GLY A 260 14.79 17.82 5.08
N ARG A 261 15.99 17.22 5.15
CA ARG A 261 16.47 16.49 6.33
C ARG A 261 16.44 17.35 7.60
N GLY A 262 17.05 18.53 7.57
CA GLY A 262 17.12 19.40 8.76
C GLY A 262 17.64 18.71 10.03
N PRO A 263 17.49 19.33 11.20
CA PRO A 263 17.92 18.75 12.47
C PRO A 263 16.89 17.78 13.08
N GLU A 264 15.61 17.92 12.75
CA GLU A 264 14.53 17.20 13.44
C GLU A 264 14.08 15.91 12.74
N LEU A 265 14.11 15.85 11.41
CA LEU A 265 13.61 14.70 10.65
C LEU A 265 14.35 13.41 11.02
N PRO A 266 15.70 13.37 11.14
CA PRO A 266 16.40 12.12 11.42
C PRO A 266 15.93 11.44 12.71
N GLY A 267 15.72 12.21 13.78
CA GLY A 267 15.24 11.68 15.05
C GLY A 267 13.79 11.19 14.98
N LEU A 268 12.94 11.86 14.19
CA LEU A 268 11.59 11.39 13.92
C LEU A 268 11.60 10.07 13.14
N LEU A 269 12.37 9.99 12.05
CA LEU A 269 12.45 8.79 11.21
C LEU A 269 13.01 7.60 11.99
N GLU A 270 14.01 7.80 12.85
CA GLU A 270 14.52 6.73 13.72
C GLU A 270 13.45 6.22 14.70
N ALA A 271 12.64 7.12 15.28
CA ALA A 271 11.56 6.73 16.18
C ALA A 271 10.44 5.98 15.45
N LEU A 272 10.08 6.42 14.24
CA LEU A 272 9.09 5.76 13.38
C LEU A 272 9.59 4.39 12.91
N ASP A 273 10.87 4.24 12.59
CA ASP A 273 11.45 2.95 12.21
C ASP A 273 11.40 1.93 13.36
N LYS A 274 11.68 2.38 14.59
CA LYS A 274 11.65 1.51 15.78
C LYS A 274 10.25 1.01 16.11
N MET A 275 9.20 1.78 15.79
CA MET A 275 7.82 1.39 16.06
C MET A 275 7.17 0.61 14.91
N ALA A 276 7.71 0.70 13.69
CA ALA A 276 7.17 0.02 12.53
C ALA A 276 7.13 -1.50 12.74
N VAL A 277 6.00 -2.12 12.40
CA VAL A 277 5.88 -3.58 12.44
C VAL A 277 6.79 -4.16 11.36
N ARG A 278 7.57 -5.18 11.73
CA ARG A 278 8.51 -5.83 10.82
C ARG A 278 7.88 -7.13 10.29
N PRO A 279 8.05 -7.43 8.99
CA PRO A 279 7.81 -8.78 8.50
C PRO A 279 8.70 -9.75 9.29
N SER A 280 8.09 -10.81 9.82
CA SER A 280 8.77 -11.90 10.52
C SER A 280 9.48 -12.84 9.57
#